data_AF-A0A962UG86-F1
#
_entry.id   AF-A0A962UG86-F1
#
_cell.length_a   1.000
_cell.length_b   1.000
_cell.length_c   1.000
_cell.angle_alpha   90.00
_cell.angle_beta   90.00
_cell.angle_gamma   90.00
#
_symmetry.space_group_name_H-M   'P 1'
#
loop_
_entity.id
_entity.type
_entity.pdbx_description
1 polymer ?
#
loop_
_entity_poly.entity_id
_entity_poly.type
_entity_poly.pdbx_seq_one_letter_code
_entity_poly.pdbx_strand_id
1 'polypeptide(L)'
;MGSGLKQRWSTLKKLPGRLKIIDVFQSIDDQEPKPIRYWCQDESRFGLKTLTYRVVTALGIKPRGLIQWPFEALYTYGAVEPMTGESFFLLFSHLDSDCFQLFLDEFAAAYPASLNIVQLDNGAFHKAKQLEIPENVVLLFQPTYSPDVNPIERVWQYLKKQDSWLRFETLANLQTHLCQQLNALCRETIASLTGYPFILSALEKLNL
;
A
#
# COMPACT_ATOMS: atom_id res chain seq x y z
N MET A 1 -18.23 -12.92 -32.03
CA MET A 1 -17.42 -12.57 -30.85
C MET A 1 -17.86 -11.19 -30.37
N GLY A 2 -18.52 -11.07 -29.22
CA GLY A 2 -19.08 -9.78 -28.76
C GLY A 2 -20.20 -9.84 -27.72
N SER A 3 -20.64 -11.03 -27.31
CA SER A 3 -21.74 -11.19 -26.33
C SER A 3 -21.27 -11.33 -24.87
N GLY A 4 -20.04 -11.80 -24.64
CA GLY A 4 -19.53 -12.08 -23.29
C GLY A 4 -19.31 -10.84 -22.42
N LEU A 5 -18.84 -9.74 -23.00
CA LEU A 5 -18.68 -8.47 -22.29
C LEU A 5 -20.03 -7.93 -21.82
N LYS A 6 -21.02 -7.80 -22.72
CA LYS A 6 -22.39 -7.31 -22.40
C LYS A 6 -23.07 -8.10 -21.26
N GLN A 7 -22.84 -9.41 -21.17
CA GLN A 7 -23.35 -10.25 -20.07
C GLN A 7 -22.59 -10.03 -18.74
N ARG A 8 -21.27 -9.78 -18.77
CA ARG A 8 -20.48 -9.46 -17.55
C ARG A 8 -20.99 -8.17 -16.86
N TRP A 9 -21.43 -7.18 -17.64
CA TRP A 9 -21.93 -5.90 -17.12
C TRP A 9 -23.30 -5.98 -16.43
N SER A 10 -24.16 -6.94 -16.82
CA SER A 10 -25.52 -7.06 -16.26
C SER A 10 -25.55 -7.73 -14.89
N THR A 11 -24.63 -8.66 -14.62
CA THR A 11 -24.53 -9.38 -13.35
C THR A 11 -24.02 -8.47 -12.24
N LEU A 12 -23.06 -7.60 -12.54
CA LEU A 12 -22.52 -6.67 -11.56
C LEU A 12 -23.58 -5.64 -11.11
N LYS A 13 -24.59 -5.29 -11.94
CA LYS A 13 -25.68 -4.33 -11.64
C LYS A 13 -26.53 -4.63 -10.41
N LYS A 14 -26.45 -5.84 -9.85
CA LYS A 14 -27.34 -6.30 -8.78
C LYS A 14 -26.76 -6.21 -7.36
N LEU A 15 -25.55 -5.71 -7.17
CA LEU A 15 -24.94 -5.56 -5.84
C LEU A 15 -25.30 -4.19 -5.23
N PRO A 16 -25.95 -4.12 -4.05
CA PRO A 16 -26.26 -2.86 -3.38
C PRO A 16 -25.00 -2.21 -2.79
N GLY A 17 -24.74 -0.93 -3.12
CA GLY A 17 -23.55 -0.14 -2.73
C GLY A 17 -22.80 0.55 -3.89
N ARG A 18 -23.45 0.67 -5.06
CA ARG A 18 -22.84 0.57 -6.39
C ARG A 18 -22.59 1.86 -7.20
N LEU A 19 -22.37 3.01 -6.55
CA LEU A 19 -22.47 4.31 -7.25
C LEU A 19 -21.18 5.16 -7.29
N LYS A 20 -19.98 4.56 -7.12
CA LYS A 20 -18.73 5.33 -7.35
C LYS A 20 -17.76 4.63 -8.29
N ILE A 21 -17.55 3.33 -8.09
CA ILE A 21 -16.62 2.54 -8.91
C ILE A 21 -17.06 2.49 -10.38
N ILE A 22 -18.37 2.27 -10.67
CA ILE A 22 -18.85 2.15 -12.06
C ILE A 22 -18.79 3.47 -12.82
N ASP A 23 -19.00 4.60 -12.15
CA ASP A 23 -18.98 5.91 -12.80
C ASP A 23 -17.54 6.33 -13.19
N VAL A 24 -16.54 5.88 -12.41
CA VAL A 24 -15.13 6.03 -12.77
C VAL A 24 -14.77 5.20 -14.01
N PHE A 25 -15.29 3.99 -14.17
CA PHE A 25 -15.04 3.18 -15.37
C PHE A 25 -15.81 3.65 -16.62
N GLN A 26 -16.87 4.45 -16.46
CA GLN A 26 -17.66 4.98 -17.57
C GLN A 26 -17.14 6.30 -18.13
N SER A 27 -16.19 6.95 -17.45
CA SER A 27 -15.61 8.25 -17.85
C SER A 27 -14.25 8.14 -18.55
N ILE A 28 -13.72 6.93 -18.72
CA ILE A 28 -12.47 6.68 -19.46
C ILE A 28 -12.84 6.59 -20.94
N ASP A 29 -12.66 7.72 -21.63
CA ASP A 29 -12.99 7.96 -23.04
C ASP A 29 -12.10 7.12 -23.99
N ASP A 30 -12.54 7.01 -25.25
CA ASP A 30 -12.16 6.15 -26.40
C ASP A 30 -10.64 6.03 -26.79
N GLN A 31 -9.72 5.89 -25.84
CA GLN A 31 -8.31 5.51 -26.08
C GLN A 31 -8.13 4.00 -25.81
N GLU A 32 -7.10 3.37 -26.42
CA GLU A 32 -6.82 1.94 -26.22
C GLU A 32 -6.86 1.57 -24.72
N PRO A 33 -7.57 0.50 -24.34
CA PRO A 33 -7.81 0.19 -22.93
C PRO A 33 -6.49 -0.07 -22.22
N LYS A 34 -6.09 0.87 -21.34
CA LYS A 34 -4.91 0.70 -20.49
C LYS A 34 -5.06 -0.53 -19.61
N PRO A 35 -4.01 -1.33 -19.38
CA PRO A 35 -4.04 -2.40 -18.40
C PRO A 35 -4.41 -1.85 -17.03
N ILE A 36 -5.38 -2.47 -16.38
CA ILE A 36 -5.84 -2.08 -15.06
C ILE A 36 -4.99 -2.82 -14.03
N ARG A 37 -4.44 -2.08 -13.07
CA ARG A 37 -3.61 -2.61 -11.99
C ARG A 37 -4.22 -2.31 -10.64
N TYR A 38 -4.05 -3.20 -9.69
CA TYR A 38 -4.65 -3.08 -8.36
C TYR A 38 -3.57 -3.01 -7.29
N TRP A 39 -3.57 -1.90 -6.57
CA TRP A 39 -2.56 -1.53 -5.59
C TRP A 39 -3.19 -1.41 -4.22
N CYS A 40 -2.42 -1.74 -3.19
CA CYS A 40 -2.76 -1.55 -1.79
C CYS A 40 -1.78 -0.55 -1.21
N GLN A 41 -2.29 0.59 -0.77
CA GLN A 41 -1.52 1.73 -0.29
C GLN A 41 -1.78 1.95 1.20
N ASP A 42 -0.73 2.37 1.90
CA ASP A 42 -0.76 2.76 3.32
C ASP A 42 0.52 3.52 3.68
N GLU A 43 0.50 4.15 4.86
CA GLU A 43 1.65 4.79 5.47
C GLU A 43 2.10 4.12 6.76
N SER A 44 3.42 3.98 6.93
CA SER A 44 3.99 3.50 8.19
C SER A 44 5.03 4.44 8.76
N ARG A 45 4.91 4.68 10.07
CA ARG A 45 5.92 5.39 10.85
C ARG A 45 7.06 4.47 11.26
N PHE A 46 8.29 4.89 10.96
CA PHE A 46 9.54 4.28 11.42
C PHE A 46 10.31 5.31 12.24
N GLY A 47 10.65 4.99 13.49
CA GLY A 47 11.21 5.97 14.41
C GLY A 47 12.48 5.51 15.08
N LEU A 48 13.14 6.46 15.72
CA LEU A 48 14.30 6.17 16.56
C LEU A 48 13.90 5.41 17.84
N LYS A 49 12.61 5.37 18.21
CA LYS A 49 12.13 4.51 19.30
C LYS A 49 12.37 3.03 18.96
N THR A 50 13.07 2.32 19.83
CA THR A 50 13.34 0.88 19.65
C THR A 50 12.03 0.10 19.64
N LEU A 51 11.84 -0.68 18.58
CA LEU A 51 10.75 -1.64 18.49
C LEU A 51 11.12 -2.91 19.25
N THR A 52 10.27 -3.31 20.19
CA THR A 52 10.46 -4.54 20.96
C THR A 52 9.53 -5.63 20.45
N TYR A 53 10.09 -6.71 19.91
CA TYR A 53 9.35 -7.91 19.52
C TYR A 53 9.77 -9.11 20.36
N ARG A 54 8.92 -10.14 20.37
CA ARG A 54 9.25 -11.43 20.99
C ARG A 54 10.40 -12.07 20.24
N VAL A 55 11.39 -12.57 20.98
CA VAL A 55 12.54 -13.31 20.47
C VAL A 55 12.58 -14.69 21.11
N VAL A 56 13.14 -15.66 20.39
CA VAL A 56 13.35 -17.01 20.90
C VAL A 56 14.65 -17.02 21.71
N THR A 57 14.57 -17.51 22.94
CA THR A 57 15.71 -17.69 23.85
C THR A 57 15.71 -19.11 24.41
N ALA A 58 16.84 -19.51 25.01
CA ALA A 58 16.90 -20.76 25.76
C ALA A 58 15.86 -20.76 26.90
N LEU A 59 15.35 -21.95 27.25
CA LEU A 59 14.35 -22.12 28.29
C LEU A 59 14.82 -21.48 29.62
N GLY A 60 13.97 -20.64 30.22
CA GLY A 60 14.29 -19.93 31.47
C GLY A 60 15.14 -18.67 31.30
N ILE A 61 15.62 -18.36 30.10
CA ILE A 61 16.42 -17.15 29.84
C ILE A 61 15.53 -16.02 29.35
N LYS A 62 15.45 -14.94 30.12
CA LYS A 62 14.74 -13.71 29.72
C LYS A 62 15.63 -12.90 28.75
N PRO A 63 15.14 -12.52 27.56
CA PRO A 63 15.89 -11.62 26.68
C PRO A 63 16.10 -10.25 27.34
N ARG A 64 17.32 -9.73 27.23
CA ARG A 64 17.70 -8.38 27.67
C ARG A 64 18.29 -7.65 26.47
N GLY A 65 17.88 -6.41 26.27
CA GLY A 65 18.37 -5.56 25.19
C GLY A 65 18.37 -4.10 25.62
N LEU A 66 19.23 -3.30 25.00
CA LEU A 66 19.22 -1.85 25.17
C LEU A 66 18.06 -1.27 24.39
N ILE A 67 17.34 -0.33 25.00
CA ILE A 67 16.22 0.37 24.37
C ILE A 67 16.51 1.88 24.38
N GLN A 68 16.02 2.55 23.36
CA GLN A 68 15.94 4.01 23.33
C GLN A 68 14.51 4.45 23.02
N TRP A 69 14.12 5.60 23.56
CA TRP A 69 12.76 6.15 23.46
C TRP A 69 12.67 7.60 22.92
N PRO A 70 13.49 8.02 21.94
CA PRO A 70 13.26 9.28 21.23
C PRO A 70 11.99 9.21 20.36
N PHE A 71 11.34 10.36 20.14
CA PHE A 71 10.08 10.45 19.39
C PHE A 71 10.26 10.79 17.91
N GLU A 72 11.47 11.09 17.47
CA GLU A 72 11.80 11.38 16.08
C GLU A 72 11.51 10.18 15.16
N ALA A 73 10.92 10.45 14.00
CA ALA A 73 10.51 9.43 13.05
C ALA A 73 10.46 9.93 11.61
N LEU A 74 10.48 8.98 10.70
CA LEU A 74 10.20 9.10 9.28
C LEU A 74 8.88 8.39 8.97
N TYR A 75 8.28 8.77 7.86
CA TYR A 75 7.04 8.20 7.36
C TYR A 75 7.28 7.60 5.99
N THR A 76 7.07 6.31 5.86
CA THR A 76 7.15 5.59 4.59
C THR A 76 5.75 5.49 4.01
N TYR A 77 5.55 6.07 2.84
CA TYR A 77 4.35 5.88 2.04
C TYR A 77 4.63 4.75 1.07
N GLY A 78 3.77 3.74 1.03
CA GLY A 78 3.96 2.58 0.17
C GLY A 78 2.71 2.22 -0.61
N ALA A 79 2.90 1.75 -1.84
CA ALA A 79 1.89 1.04 -2.61
C ALA A 79 2.47 -0.30 -3.09
N VAL A 80 1.71 -1.38 -2.93
CA VAL A 80 2.11 -2.73 -3.34
C VAL A 80 1.02 -3.39 -4.18
N GLU A 81 1.42 -4.11 -5.22
CA GLU A 81 0.51 -4.88 -6.08
C GLU A 81 0.53 -6.37 -5.65
N PRO A 82 -0.56 -6.91 -5.08
CA PRO A 82 -0.59 -8.28 -4.59
C PRO A 82 -0.34 -9.36 -5.65
N MET A 83 -0.74 -9.11 -6.90
CA MET A 83 -0.65 -10.10 -7.99
C MET A 83 0.78 -10.31 -8.48
N THR A 84 1.53 -9.23 -8.66
CA THR A 84 2.87 -9.26 -9.26
C THR A 84 3.99 -9.12 -8.24
N GLY A 85 3.68 -8.61 -7.05
CA GLY A 85 4.67 -8.23 -6.05
C GLY A 85 5.39 -6.92 -6.35
N GLU A 86 4.94 -6.14 -7.34
CA GLU A 86 5.48 -4.81 -7.60
C GLU A 86 5.23 -3.89 -6.40
N SER A 87 6.14 -2.95 -6.18
CA SER A 87 6.04 -2.00 -5.08
C SER A 87 6.62 -0.65 -5.42
N PHE A 88 6.07 0.36 -4.75
CA PHE A 88 6.48 1.75 -4.87
C PHE A 88 6.51 2.35 -3.47
N PHE A 89 7.63 2.95 -3.09
CA PHE A 89 7.83 3.50 -1.75
C PHE A 89 8.47 4.88 -1.83
N LEU A 90 7.98 5.81 -1.01
CA LEU A 90 8.59 7.12 -0.77
C LEU A 90 8.74 7.36 0.74
N LEU A 91 9.82 8.05 1.11
CA LEU A 91 10.12 8.42 2.48
C LEU A 91 9.91 9.92 2.67
N PHE A 92 9.15 10.28 3.70
CA PHE A 92 8.85 11.65 4.08
C PHE A 92 9.18 11.91 5.54
N SER A 93 9.31 13.19 5.90
CA SER A 93 9.59 13.63 7.26
C SER A 93 8.34 13.66 8.15
N HIS A 94 7.15 13.72 7.57
CA HIS A 94 5.87 13.83 8.27
C HIS A 94 4.73 13.23 7.43
N LEU A 95 3.53 13.23 8.01
CA LEU A 95 2.31 12.70 7.39
C LEU A 95 1.30 13.84 7.22
N ASP A 96 1.02 14.21 5.98
CA ASP A 96 0.01 15.21 5.62
C ASP A 96 -0.50 15.04 4.18
N SER A 97 -1.38 15.95 3.75
CA SER A 97 -1.96 15.97 2.41
C SER A 97 -0.95 16.32 1.32
N ASP A 98 0.06 17.11 1.63
CA ASP A 98 1.01 17.62 0.63
C ASP A 98 2.02 16.53 0.27
N CYS A 99 2.50 15.78 1.26
CA CYS A 99 3.27 14.56 1.05
C CYS A 99 2.46 13.50 0.29
N PHE A 100 1.15 13.37 0.59
CA PHE A 100 0.29 12.44 -0.15
C PHE A 100 0.07 12.87 -1.60
N GLN A 101 -0.07 14.17 -1.90
CA GLN A 101 -0.13 14.66 -3.28
C GLN A 101 1.15 14.31 -4.04
N LEU A 102 2.32 14.60 -3.47
CA LEU A 102 3.61 14.23 -4.06
C LEU A 102 3.72 12.72 -4.31
N PHE A 103 3.22 11.91 -3.38
CA PHE A 103 3.16 10.46 -3.56
C PHE A 103 2.29 10.06 -4.76
N LEU A 104 1.11 10.65 -4.92
CA LEU A 104 0.23 10.37 -6.05
C LEU A 104 0.85 10.77 -7.38
N ASP A 105 1.50 11.94 -7.44
CA ASP A 105 2.12 12.47 -8.64
C ASP A 105 3.28 11.56 -9.11
N GLU A 106 4.19 11.22 -8.19
CA GLU A 106 5.32 10.33 -8.48
C GLU A 106 4.86 8.90 -8.81
N PHE A 107 3.85 8.40 -8.10
CA PHE A 107 3.27 7.08 -8.38
C PHE A 107 2.61 7.02 -9.77
N ALA A 108 1.86 8.06 -10.15
CA ALA A 108 1.25 8.19 -11.46
C ALA A 108 2.30 8.27 -12.57
N ALA A 109 3.38 9.01 -12.35
CA ALA A 109 4.51 9.13 -13.27
C ALA A 109 5.31 7.83 -13.41
N ALA A 110 5.39 7.01 -12.36
CA ALA A 110 6.04 5.70 -12.39
C ALA A 110 5.25 4.65 -13.20
N TYR A 111 3.92 4.75 -13.22
CA TYR A 111 3.04 3.81 -13.92
C TYR A 111 2.07 4.49 -14.91
N PRO A 112 2.56 5.20 -15.94
CA PRO A 112 1.73 6.00 -16.85
C PRO A 112 0.93 5.16 -17.84
N ALA A 113 1.43 3.94 -18.12
CA ALA A 113 0.87 3.01 -19.09
C ALA A 113 -0.35 2.22 -18.55
N SER A 114 -0.60 2.23 -17.24
CA SER A 114 -1.70 1.51 -16.60
C SER A 114 -2.74 2.46 -16.01
N LEU A 115 -3.97 1.96 -15.88
CA LEU A 115 -4.95 2.55 -14.97
C LEU A 115 -4.77 1.91 -13.59
N ASN A 116 -4.40 2.70 -12.59
CA ASN A 116 -4.00 2.20 -11.29
C ASN A 116 -5.14 2.41 -10.27
N ILE A 117 -5.79 1.31 -9.88
CA ILE A 117 -6.74 1.30 -8.77
C ILE A 117 -5.94 1.19 -7.48
N VAL A 118 -6.00 2.21 -6.63
CA VAL A 118 -5.26 2.27 -5.38
C VAL A 118 -6.24 2.12 -4.22
N GLN A 119 -6.17 1.00 -3.51
CA GLN A 119 -6.91 0.78 -2.28
C GLN A 119 -6.20 1.47 -1.11
N LEU A 120 -6.93 2.24 -0.32
CA LEU A 120 -6.41 2.94 0.85
C LEU A 120 -7.47 3.08 1.96
N ASP A 121 -7.02 3.47 3.15
CA ASP A 121 -7.89 3.69 4.30
C ASP A 121 -8.68 5.00 4.20
N ASN A 122 -9.46 5.33 5.25
CA ASN A 122 -10.28 6.55 5.28
C ASN A 122 -9.61 7.74 5.98
N GLY A 123 -8.27 7.79 6.03
CA GLY A 123 -7.49 8.87 6.59
C GLY A 123 -7.97 10.25 6.12
N ALA A 124 -8.01 11.21 7.04
CA ALA A 124 -8.56 12.53 6.76
C ALA A 124 -7.80 13.27 5.64
N PHE A 125 -6.48 13.06 5.57
CA PHE A 125 -5.60 13.66 4.56
C PHE A 125 -5.83 13.05 3.16
N HIS A 126 -6.22 11.78 3.05
CA HIS A 126 -6.61 11.18 1.76
C HIS A 126 -7.90 11.75 1.16
N LYS A 127 -8.67 12.51 1.96
CA LYS A 127 -9.93 13.16 1.55
C LYS A 127 -9.79 14.68 1.53
N ALA A 128 -8.56 15.20 1.61
CA ALA A 128 -8.35 16.63 1.51
C ALA A 128 -8.88 17.12 0.16
N LYS A 129 -9.75 18.14 0.20
CA LYS A 129 -10.43 18.66 -0.99
C LYS A 129 -9.47 19.23 -2.05
N GLN A 130 -8.24 19.55 -1.63
CA GLN A 130 -7.18 20.08 -2.47
C GLN A 130 -6.40 19.02 -3.23
N LEU A 131 -6.66 17.72 -3.01
CA LEU A 131 -5.94 16.67 -3.72
C LEU A 131 -6.37 16.65 -5.20
N GLU A 132 -5.38 16.74 -6.07
CA GLU A 132 -5.53 16.58 -7.51
C GLU A 132 -5.18 15.13 -7.86
N ILE A 133 -6.20 14.29 -8.08
CA ILE A 133 -5.99 12.87 -8.39
C ILE A 133 -5.56 12.76 -9.86
N PRO A 134 -4.38 12.17 -10.17
CA PRO A 134 -3.93 11.98 -11.54
C PRO A 134 -4.91 11.13 -12.36
N GLU A 135 -5.04 11.41 -13.66
CA GLU A 135 -6.02 10.76 -14.54
C GLU A 135 -5.88 9.23 -14.63
N ASN A 136 -4.66 8.71 -14.42
CA ASN A 136 -4.37 7.28 -14.42
C ASN A 136 -4.47 6.62 -13.03
N VAL A 137 -5.01 7.31 -12.03
CA VAL A 137 -5.17 6.82 -10.66
C VAL A 137 -6.63 6.86 -10.24
N VAL A 138 -7.10 5.78 -9.64
CA VAL A 138 -8.45 5.65 -9.09
C VAL A 138 -8.35 5.26 -7.61
N LEU A 139 -8.79 6.14 -6.73
CA LEU A 139 -8.78 5.89 -5.28
C LEU A 139 -9.98 5.03 -4.85
N LEU A 140 -9.69 3.89 -4.24
CA LEU A 140 -10.66 2.95 -3.68
C LEU A 140 -10.58 2.94 -2.15
N PHE A 141 -11.51 3.62 -1.50
CA PHE A 141 -11.57 3.70 -0.04
C PHE A 141 -12.15 2.42 0.57
N GLN A 142 -11.44 1.87 1.56
CA GLN A 142 -11.91 0.73 2.34
C GLN A 142 -13.17 1.06 3.16
N PRO A 143 -13.97 0.07 3.59
CA PRO A 143 -14.96 0.27 4.64
C PRO A 143 -14.29 0.69 5.95
N THR A 144 -14.97 1.54 6.74
CA THR A 144 -14.44 2.01 8.03
C THR A 144 -14.08 0.83 8.95
N TYR A 145 -13.01 0.98 9.74
CA TYR A 145 -12.53 -0.01 10.72
C TYR A 145 -12.11 -1.37 10.15
N SER A 146 -11.57 -1.41 8.92
CA SER A 146 -11.11 -2.65 8.29
C SER A 146 -9.59 -2.69 8.03
N PRO A 147 -8.69 -2.26 8.94
CA PRO A 147 -7.25 -2.22 8.65
C PRO A 147 -6.67 -3.62 8.37
N ASP A 148 -7.21 -4.67 8.98
CA ASP A 148 -6.76 -6.07 8.79
C ASP A 148 -6.90 -6.57 7.33
N VAL A 149 -7.66 -5.84 6.49
CA VAL A 149 -7.87 -6.20 5.09
C VAL A 149 -6.86 -5.53 4.15
N ASN A 150 -6.00 -4.63 4.63
CA ASN A 150 -4.97 -3.99 3.81
C ASN A 150 -3.70 -4.86 3.76
N PRO A 151 -3.36 -5.48 2.61
CA PRO A 151 -2.22 -6.41 2.53
C PRO A 151 -0.87 -5.78 2.86
N ILE A 152 -0.69 -4.49 2.56
CA ILE A 152 0.57 -3.78 2.79
C ILE A 152 0.97 -3.73 4.27
N GLU A 153 0.01 -3.87 5.20
CA GLU A 153 0.29 -4.00 6.64
C GLU A 153 1.21 -5.20 6.94
N ARG A 154 1.15 -6.27 6.13
CA ARG A 154 2.09 -7.40 6.24
C ARG A 154 3.51 -7.03 5.85
N VAL A 155 3.67 -6.12 4.89
CA VAL A 155 4.98 -5.57 4.50
C VAL A 155 5.54 -4.74 5.65
N TRP A 156 4.73 -3.91 6.28
CA TRP A 156 5.15 -3.14 7.46
C TRP A 156 5.52 -4.03 8.64
N GLN A 157 4.72 -5.06 8.93
CA GLN A 157 5.05 -6.04 9.96
C GLN A 157 6.36 -6.78 9.67
N TYR A 158 6.59 -7.13 8.39
CA TYR A 158 7.82 -7.79 7.95
C TYR A 158 9.05 -6.89 8.18
N LEU A 159 9.00 -5.64 7.74
CA LEU A 159 10.10 -4.67 7.93
C LEU A 159 10.35 -4.39 9.42
N LYS A 160 9.30 -4.04 10.18
CA LYS A 160 9.40 -3.72 11.62
C LYS A 160 9.94 -4.87 12.46
N LYS A 161 9.69 -6.12 12.04
CA LYS A 161 10.24 -7.30 12.70
C LYS A 161 11.76 -7.42 12.50
N GLN A 162 12.27 -7.06 11.32
CA GLN A 162 13.72 -7.00 11.06
C GLN A 162 14.39 -5.90 11.87
N ASP A 163 13.70 -4.77 12.07
CA ASP A 163 14.20 -3.64 12.84
C ASP A 163 14.10 -3.84 14.36
N SER A 164 13.51 -4.97 14.79
CA SER A 164 13.32 -5.25 16.20
C SER A 164 14.65 -5.30 16.94
N TRP A 165 14.70 -4.64 18.09
CA TRP A 165 15.89 -4.51 18.94
C TRP A 165 17.05 -3.71 18.33
N LEU A 166 16.92 -3.19 17.11
CA LEU A 166 17.91 -2.26 16.55
C LEU A 166 17.79 -0.89 17.19
N ARG A 167 18.91 -0.16 17.19
CA ARG A 167 19.00 1.22 17.66
C ARG A 167 19.69 2.06 16.61
N PHE A 168 19.09 3.19 16.28
CA PHE A 168 19.64 4.15 15.33
C PHE A 168 20.00 5.42 16.09
N GLU A 169 21.22 5.92 15.90
CA GLU A 169 21.68 7.14 16.59
C GLU A 169 21.02 8.40 16.02
N THR A 170 20.74 8.42 14.72
CA THR A 170 20.21 9.57 14.00
C THR A 170 19.14 9.16 12.99
N LEU A 171 18.28 10.11 12.60
CA LEU A 171 17.31 9.90 11.52
C LEU A 171 17.97 9.57 10.18
N ALA A 172 19.16 10.12 9.92
CA ALA A 172 19.91 9.83 8.69
C ALA A 172 20.30 8.33 8.63
N ASN A 173 20.77 7.76 9.74
CA ASN A 173 21.12 6.35 9.81
C ASN A 173 19.87 5.46 9.61
N LEU A 174 18.74 5.85 10.21
CA LEU A 174 17.47 5.17 10.01
C LEU A 174 17.02 5.25 8.54
N GLN A 175 17.11 6.42 7.91
CA GLN A 175 16.74 6.62 6.52
C GLN A 175 17.57 5.73 5.58
N THR A 176 18.90 5.71 5.76
CA THR A 176 19.78 4.85 4.95
C THR A 176 19.44 3.38 5.11
N HIS A 177 19.18 2.93 6.34
CA HIS A 177 18.76 1.55 6.63
C HIS A 177 17.42 1.21 5.95
N LEU A 178 16.41 2.08 6.07
CA LEU A 178 15.11 1.88 5.42
C LEU A 178 15.24 1.83 3.90
N CYS A 179 16.01 2.74 3.29
CA CYS A 179 16.26 2.70 1.84
C CYS A 179 16.89 1.36 1.42
N GLN A 180 17.87 0.86 2.18
CA GLN A 180 18.49 -0.44 1.89
C GLN A 180 17.49 -1.59 2.01
N GLN A 181 16.68 -1.62 3.07
CA GLN A 181 15.67 -2.66 3.26
C GLN A 181 14.60 -2.63 2.17
N LEU A 182 14.06 -1.45 1.85
CA LEU A 182 13.03 -1.29 0.81
C LEU A 182 13.57 -1.71 -0.56
N ASN A 183 14.80 -1.33 -0.90
CA ASN A 183 15.44 -1.74 -2.16
C ASN A 183 15.79 -3.25 -2.20
N ALA A 184 15.89 -3.90 -1.05
CA ALA A 184 16.13 -5.33 -0.95
C ALA A 184 14.84 -6.18 -1.01
N LEU A 185 13.65 -5.55 -0.95
CA LEU A 185 12.39 -6.27 -1.08
C LEU A 185 12.21 -6.77 -2.51
N CYS A 186 12.30 -8.09 -2.70
CA CYS A 186 12.01 -8.71 -3.98
C CYS A 186 10.51 -8.92 -4.17
N ARG A 187 10.10 -9.03 -5.44
CA ARG A 187 8.69 -9.18 -5.82
C ARG A 187 8.06 -10.42 -5.21
N GLU A 188 8.80 -11.52 -5.14
CA GLU A 188 8.35 -12.78 -4.56
C GLU A 188 8.01 -12.63 -3.08
N THR A 189 8.79 -11.84 -2.33
CA THR A 189 8.52 -11.56 -0.92
C THR A 189 7.25 -10.73 -0.78
N ILE A 190 7.09 -9.68 -1.59
CA ILE A 190 5.90 -8.82 -1.54
C ILE A 190 4.65 -9.61 -1.93
N ALA A 191 4.67 -10.36 -3.03
CA ALA A 191 3.56 -11.21 -3.45
C ALA A 191 3.23 -12.26 -2.38
N SER A 192 4.23 -12.87 -1.76
CA SER A 192 4.01 -13.82 -0.66
C SER A 192 3.38 -13.19 0.58
N LEU A 193 3.73 -11.94 0.91
CA LEU A 193 3.18 -11.24 2.07
C LEU A 193 1.76 -10.71 1.82
N THR A 194 1.48 -10.30 0.59
CA THR A 194 0.29 -9.50 0.23
C THR A 194 -0.76 -10.28 -0.56
N GLY A 195 -0.42 -11.45 -1.09
CA GLY A 195 -1.26 -12.32 -1.92
C GLY A 195 -2.41 -12.99 -1.14
N TYR A 196 -3.29 -12.19 -0.56
CA TYR A 196 -4.43 -12.69 0.21
C TYR A 196 -5.39 -13.44 -0.73
N PRO A 197 -5.82 -14.68 -0.41
CA PRO A 197 -6.60 -15.50 -1.33
C PRO A 197 -7.88 -14.84 -1.83
N PHE A 198 -8.57 -14.07 -1.00
CA PHE A 198 -9.79 -13.39 -1.40
C PHE A 198 -9.53 -12.26 -2.40
N ILE A 199 -8.41 -11.54 -2.27
CA ILE A 199 -8.00 -10.48 -3.20
C ILE A 199 -7.63 -11.10 -4.54
N LEU A 200 -6.73 -12.09 -4.53
CA LEU A 200 -6.31 -12.77 -5.76
C LEU A 200 -7.51 -13.38 -6.51
N SER A 201 -8.43 -14.04 -5.78
CA SER A 201 -9.65 -14.61 -6.38
C SER A 201 -10.58 -13.55 -6.98
N ALA A 202 -10.60 -12.34 -6.41
CA ALA A 202 -11.39 -11.23 -6.92
C ALA A 202 -10.77 -10.65 -8.19
N LEU A 203 -9.44 -10.47 -8.21
CA LEU A 203 -8.69 -10.01 -9.37
C LEU A 203 -8.82 -10.98 -10.55
N GLU A 204 -8.65 -12.28 -10.31
CA GLU A 204 -8.83 -13.32 -11.33
C GLU A 204 -10.23 -13.28 -11.96
N LYS A 205 -11.29 -13.15 -11.15
CA LYS A 205 -12.68 -13.07 -11.65
C LYS A 205 -12.94 -11.81 -12.47
N LEU A 206 -12.22 -10.74 -12.17
CA LEU A 206 -12.29 -9.46 -12.88
C LEU A 206 -11.47 -9.48 -14.18
N ASN A 207 -10.70 -10.56 -14.46
CA ASN A 207 -9.70 -10.63 -15.53
C ASN A 207 -8.70 -9.46 -15.46
N LEU A 208 -8.29 -9.12 -14.25
CA LEU A 208 -7.17 -8.21 -13.98
C LEU A 208 -5.86 -9.00 -13.88
#